data_AF-A0A3D2FCK2-F1
#
_entry.id   AF-A0A3D2FCK2-F1
#
_cell.length_a   1.000
_cell.length_b   1.000
_cell.length_c   1.000
_cell.angle_alpha   90.00
_cell.angle_beta   90.00
_cell.angle_gamma   90.00
#
_symmetry.space_group_name_H-M   'P 1'
#
loop_
_entity.id
_entity.type
_entity.pdbx_description
1 polymer ?
#
loop_
_entity_poly.entity_id
_entity_poly.type
_entity_poly.pdbx_seq_one_letter_code
_entity_poly.pdbx_strand_id
1 'polypeptide(L)'
;MSVAIASFAVFAASQVGTPGPANMALLATGARYGFRQALPFMLGVAFGKQLIIWPIGFGLMELAERAPFIFLALKYICAAYIVWLAWKVANMRLSTNSVGDKAPGFLAGLIVHP
;
A
#
# COMPACT_ATOMS: atom_id res chain seq x y z
N MET A 1 21.91 -13.02 -14.82
CA MET A 1 20.65 -12.26 -14.97
C MET A 1 19.39 -13.11 -14.79
N SER A 2 19.33 -14.40 -15.16
CA SER A 2 18.08 -15.20 -15.03
C SER A 2 17.62 -15.44 -13.58
N VAL A 3 18.53 -15.57 -12.62
CA VAL A 3 18.20 -15.75 -11.18
C VAL A 3 17.42 -14.54 -10.62
N ALA A 4 17.72 -13.33 -11.08
CA ALA A 4 17.03 -12.11 -10.62
C ALA A 4 15.56 -12.08 -11.05
N ILE A 5 15.23 -12.57 -12.25
CA ILE A 5 13.85 -12.61 -12.76
C ILE A 5 13.02 -13.61 -11.95
N ALA A 6 13.58 -14.78 -11.65
CA ALA A 6 12.90 -15.79 -10.85
C ALA A 6 12.62 -15.27 -9.42
N SER A 7 13.62 -14.71 -8.73
CA SER A 7 13.43 -14.12 -7.40
C SER A 7 12.44 -12.95 -7.41
N PHE A 8 12.50 -12.09 -8.42
CA PHE A 8 11.55 -10.99 -8.57
C PHE A 8 10.12 -11.49 -8.82
N ALA A 9 9.94 -12.51 -9.66
CA ALA A 9 8.63 -13.08 -9.95
C ALA A 9 8.01 -13.70 -8.68
N VAL A 10 8.79 -14.44 -7.89
CA VAL A 10 8.33 -15.01 -6.61
C VAL A 10 7.95 -13.90 -5.62
N PHE A 11 8.77 -12.86 -5.50
CA PHE A 11 8.47 -11.71 -4.66
C PHE A 11 7.19 -10.98 -5.10
N ALA A 12 7.05 -10.70 -6.40
CA ALA A 12 5.89 -10.03 -6.98
C ALA A 12 4.61 -10.86 -6.78
N ALA A 13 4.67 -12.17 -7.01
CA ALA A 13 3.55 -13.07 -6.80
C ALA A 13 3.09 -13.09 -5.33
N SER A 14 4.02 -13.12 -4.38
CA SER A 14 3.71 -13.02 -2.94
C SER A 14 3.07 -11.67 -2.57
N GLN A 15 3.61 -10.57 -3.07
CA GLN A 15 3.08 -9.22 -2.82
C GLN A 15 1.67 -8.99 -3.38
N VAL A 16 1.35 -9.57 -4.55
CA VAL A 16 0.01 -9.45 -5.15
C VAL A 16 -0.97 -10.45 -4.54
N GLY A 17 -0.50 -11.66 -4.24
CA GLY A 17 -1.33 -12.75 -3.72
C GLY A 17 -1.71 -12.62 -2.24
N THR A 18 -0.98 -11.83 -1.46
CA THR A 18 -1.31 -11.65 -0.03
C THR A 18 -2.51 -10.71 0.17
N PRO A 19 -3.42 -11.03 1.11
CA PRO A 19 -4.58 -10.20 1.41
C PRO A 19 -4.17 -8.94 2.19
N GLY A 20 -3.74 -7.91 1.46
CA GLY A 20 -3.52 -6.56 1.99
C GLY A 20 -4.74 -5.64 1.80
N PRO A 21 -4.90 -4.57 2.59
CA PRO A 21 -6.02 -3.64 2.47
C PRO A 21 -6.19 -3.07 1.05
N ALA A 22 -5.09 -2.67 0.40
CA ALA A 22 -5.11 -2.14 -0.96
C ALA A 22 -5.45 -3.21 -2.02
N ASN A 23 -4.90 -4.42 -1.91
CA ASN A 23 -5.20 -5.54 -2.81
C ASN A 23 -6.68 -5.98 -2.67
N MET A 24 -7.19 -6.02 -1.45
CA MET A 24 -8.61 -6.32 -1.15
C MET A 24 -9.54 -5.22 -1.66
N ALA A 25 -9.16 -3.94 -1.52
CA ALA A 25 -9.91 -2.82 -2.08
C ALA A 25 -9.95 -2.85 -3.62
N LEU A 26 -8.83 -3.22 -4.26
CA LEU A 26 -8.76 -3.42 -5.72
C LEU A 26 -9.66 -4.56 -6.17
N LEU A 27 -9.62 -5.69 -5.49
CA LEU A 27 -10.48 -6.86 -5.75
C LEU A 27 -11.96 -6.49 -5.59
N ALA A 28 -12.33 -5.84 -4.47
CA ALA A 28 -13.71 -5.42 -4.22
C ALA A 28 -14.20 -4.39 -5.25
N THR A 29 -13.33 -3.46 -5.65
CA THR A 29 -13.66 -2.46 -6.67
C THR A 29 -13.86 -3.11 -8.04
N GLY A 30 -12.96 -4.00 -8.44
CA GLY A 30 -13.08 -4.75 -9.70
C GLY A 30 -14.30 -5.65 -9.73
N ALA A 31 -14.64 -6.31 -8.61
CA ALA A 31 -15.81 -7.16 -8.49
C ALA A 31 -17.14 -6.37 -8.49
N ARG A 32 -17.19 -5.18 -7.87
CA ARG A 32 -18.41 -4.37 -7.77
C ARG A 32 -18.66 -3.45 -8.97
N TYR A 33 -17.60 -2.90 -9.58
CA TYR A 33 -17.69 -1.83 -10.59
C TYR A 33 -17.10 -2.22 -11.96
N GLY A 34 -16.48 -3.41 -12.06
CA GLY A 34 -15.89 -3.93 -13.29
C GLY A 34 -14.48 -3.39 -13.57
N PHE A 35 -13.79 -4.04 -14.52
CA PHE A 35 -12.38 -3.80 -14.82
C PHE A 35 -12.08 -2.34 -15.21
N ARG A 36 -12.86 -1.77 -16.13
CA ARG A 36 -12.63 -0.41 -16.64
C ARG A 36 -12.74 0.67 -15.57
N GLN A 37 -13.67 0.50 -14.62
CA GLN A 37 -13.88 1.47 -13.53
C GLN A 37 -12.85 1.30 -12.40
N ALA A 38 -12.20 0.15 -12.30
CA ALA A 38 -11.11 -0.10 -11.35
C ALA A 38 -9.74 0.42 -11.82
N LEU A 39 -9.56 0.70 -13.12
CA LEU A 39 -8.29 1.18 -13.69
C LEU A 39 -7.78 2.48 -13.04
N PRO A 40 -8.59 3.53 -12.85
CA PRO A 40 -8.13 4.76 -12.18
C PRO A 40 -7.62 4.48 -10.77
N PHE A 41 -8.33 3.64 -10.01
CA PHE A 41 -7.91 3.23 -8.66
C PHE A 41 -6.59 2.46 -8.67
N MET A 42 -6.43 1.51 -9.59
CA MET A 42 -5.18 0.75 -9.78
C MET A 42 -3.99 1.67 -10.12
N LEU A 43 -4.20 2.63 -11.03
CA LEU A 43 -3.15 3.59 -11.39
C LEU A 43 -2.77 4.48 -10.20
N GLY A 44 -3.75 4.91 -9.39
CA GLY A 44 -3.49 5.64 -8.17
C GLY A 44 -2.63 4.84 -7.19
N VAL A 45 -2.98 3.56 -6.98
CA VAL A 45 -2.23 2.63 -6.13
C VAL A 45 -0.78 2.45 -6.62
N ALA A 46 -0.60 2.24 -7.93
CA ALA A 46 0.72 2.06 -8.53
C ALA A 46 1.58 3.32 -8.39
N PHE A 47 1.00 4.49 -8.65
CA PHE A 47 1.71 5.77 -8.57
C PHE A 47 2.05 6.14 -7.12
N GLY A 48 1.13 5.93 -6.17
CA GLY A 48 1.37 6.16 -4.74
C GLY A 48 2.54 5.33 -4.22
N LYS A 49 2.59 4.04 -4.56
CA LYS A 49 3.76 3.19 -4.22
C LYS A 49 5.06 3.73 -4.80
N GLN A 50 5.03 4.22 -6.03
CA GLN A 50 6.23 4.70 -6.70
C GLN A 50 6.79 5.98 -6.06
N LEU A 51 5.91 6.87 -5.59
CA LEU A 51 6.29 8.09 -4.85
C LEU A 51 7.03 7.79 -3.55
N ILE A 52 6.79 6.64 -2.92
CA ILE A 52 7.50 6.20 -1.71
C ILE A 52 8.84 5.54 -2.08
N ILE A 53 8.85 4.68 -3.12
CA ILE A 53 10.03 3.90 -3.51
C ILE A 53 11.12 4.77 -4.12
N TRP A 54 10.76 5.77 -4.94
CA TRP A 54 11.75 6.62 -5.61
C TRP A 54 12.68 7.37 -4.64
N PRO A 55 12.20 8.09 -3.61
CA PRO A 55 13.07 8.74 -2.64
C PRO A 55 14.05 7.77 -1.97
N ILE A 56 13.60 6.54 -1.67
CA ILE A 56 14.45 5.50 -1.08
C ILE A 56 15.63 5.16 -2.01
N GLY A 57 15.36 5.00 -3.32
CA GLY A 57 16.38 4.70 -4.32
C GLY A 57 17.28 5.88 -4.70
N PHE A 58 16.79 7.12 -4.57
CA PHE A 58 17.53 8.34 -4.95
C PHE A 58 18.36 8.99 -3.84
N GLY A 59 18.52 8.34 -2.68
CA GLY A 59 19.45 8.80 -1.64
C GLY A 59 18.86 9.03 -0.25
N LEU A 60 17.58 8.69 -0.01
CA LEU A 60 17.04 8.70 1.35
C LEU A 60 17.80 7.74 2.28
N MET A 61 18.38 6.66 1.75
CA MET A 61 19.28 5.79 2.52
C MET A 61 20.59 6.49 2.93
N GLU A 62 21.11 7.39 2.10
CA GLU A 62 22.31 8.16 2.44
C GLU A 62 22.03 9.15 3.59
N LEU A 63 20.81 9.72 3.61
CA LEU A 63 20.34 10.54 4.73
C LEU A 63 20.18 9.72 6.01
N ALA A 64 19.83 8.43 5.89
CA ALA A 64 19.71 7.52 7.02
C ALA A 64 21.06 7.26 7.70
N GLU A 65 22.15 7.19 6.93
CA GLU A 65 23.51 7.05 7.48
C GLU A 65 23.97 8.31 8.22
N ARG A 66 23.58 9.50 7.76
CA ARG A 66 23.96 10.77 8.37
C ARG A 66 23.18 11.11 9.65
N ALA A 67 21.94 10.62 9.76
CA ALA A 67 21.07 10.88 10.92
C ALA A 67 20.45 9.60 11.50
N PRO A 68 21.27 8.66 12.00
CA PRO A 68 20.80 7.34 12.43
C PRO A 68 19.81 7.39 13.59
N PHE A 69 19.94 8.39 14.47
CA PHE A 69 19.02 8.56 15.60
C PHE A 69 17.60 8.93 15.17
N ILE A 70 17.45 9.74 14.12
CA ILE A 70 16.13 10.14 13.59
C ILE A 70 15.43 8.91 12.99
N PHE A 71 16.15 8.10 12.22
CA PHE A 71 15.62 6.85 11.66
C PHE A 71 15.29 5.83 12.75
N LEU A 72 16.08 5.75 13.81
CA LEU A 72 15.79 4.89 14.96
C LEU A 72 14.49 5.32 15.66
N ALA A 73 14.34 6.61 15.94
CA ALA A 73 13.11 7.16 16.54
C ALA A 73 11.90 6.91 15.64
N LEU A 74 12.02 7.21 14.34
CA LEU A 74 10.97 6.99 13.36
C LEU A 74 10.57 5.51 13.28
N LYS A 75 11.54 4.58 13.32
CA LYS A 75 11.29 3.14 13.36
C LYS A 75 10.41 2.75 14.56
N TYR A 76 10.71 3.25 15.76
CA TYR A 76 9.90 2.96 16.94
C TYR A 76 8.50 3.60 16.85
N ILE A 77 8.40 4.83 16.33
CA ILE A 77 7.11 5.49 16.10
C ILE A 77 6.25 4.70 15.10
N CYS A 78 6.83 4.26 13.99
CA CYS A 78 6.15 3.43 13.00
C CYS A 78 5.71 2.09 13.60
N ALA A 79 6.57 1.43 14.39
CA ALA A 79 6.21 0.18 15.06
C ALA A 79 5.04 0.38 16.03
N ALA A 80 5.07 1.42 16.86
CA ALA A 80 3.98 1.76 17.77
C ALA A 80 2.68 2.08 16.99
N TYR A 81 2.79 2.82 15.89
CA TYR A 81 1.65 3.13 15.02
C TYR A 81 1.03 1.86 14.40
N ILE A 82 1.84 0.92 13.92
CA ILE A 82 1.35 -0.35 13.36
C ILE A 82 0.66 -1.19 14.44
N VAL A 83 1.23 -1.28 15.64
CA VAL A 83 0.60 -1.98 16.78
C VAL A 83 -0.73 -1.34 17.13
N TRP A 84 -0.78 -0.01 17.19
CA TRP A 84 -2.01 0.74 17.41
C TRP A 84 -3.05 0.51 16.31
N LEU A 85 -2.63 0.54 15.04
CA LEU A 85 -3.50 0.31 13.89
C LEU A 85 -4.06 -1.12 13.92
N ALA A 86 -3.23 -2.12 14.22
CA ALA A 86 -3.64 -3.50 14.38
C ALA A 86 -4.70 -3.65 15.49
N TRP A 87 -4.47 -3.03 16.65
CA TRP A 87 -5.43 -2.99 17.75
C TRP A 87 -6.75 -2.32 17.34
N LYS A 88 -6.68 -1.21 16.61
CA LYS A 88 -7.85 -0.48 16.12
C LYS A 88 -8.66 -1.32 15.11
N VAL A 89 -7.99 -1.99 14.18
CA VAL A 89 -8.63 -2.86 13.17
C VAL A 89 -9.27 -4.08 13.83
N ALA A 90 -8.61 -4.70 14.82
CA ALA A 90 -9.17 -5.82 15.56
C ALA A 90 -10.46 -5.46 16.31
N ASN A 91 -10.63 -4.19 16.72
CA ASN A 91 -11.81 -3.69 17.43
C ASN A 91 -12.84 -3.00 16.53
N MET A 92 -12.61 -2.89 15.21
CA MET A 92 -13.59 -2.30 14.31
C MET A 92 -14.75 -3.26 14.06
N ARG A 93 -15.97 -2.81 14.38
CA ARG A 93 -17.19 -3.48 13.93
C ARG A 93 -17.51 -3.03 12.51
N LEU A 94 -17.52 -3.97 11.57
CA LEU A 94 -17.91 -3.70 10.18
C LEU A 94 -19.39 -3.29 10.15
N SER A 95 -19.66 -2.02 9.87
CA SER A 95 -21.00 -1.53 9.55
C SER A 95 -21.19 -1.58 8.04
N THR A 96 -22.12 -2.41 7.58
CA THR A 96 -22.50 -2.57 6.17
C THR A 96 -23.47 -1.47 5.72
N ASN A 97 -23.12 -0.20 5.93
CA ASN A 97 -23.88 0.93 5.39
C ASN A 97 -23.02 1.71 4.39
N SER A 98 -23.17 1.38 3.10
CA SER A 98 -22.86 2.28 1.96
C SER A 98 -23.46 1.70 0.68
N VAL A 99 -24.79 1.88 0.55
CA VAL A 99 -25.50 1.81 -0.73
C VAL A 99 -25.35 3.18 -1.38
N GLY A 100 -24.62 3.26 -2.51
CA GLY A 100 -24.78 4.38 -3.45
C GLY A 100 -23.54 5.14 -3.93
N ASP A 101 -22.31 4.81 -3.54
CA ASP A 101 -21.16 5.63 -3.95
C ASP A 101 -20.47 5.17 -5.24
N LYS A 102 -20.01 6.13 -6.04
CA LYS A 102 -19.31 5.91 -7.32
C LYS A 102 -18.05 5.06 -7.11
N ALA A 103 -17.59 4.38 -8.16
CA ALA A 103 -16.34 3.62 -8.11
C ALA A 103 -15.19 4.52 -7.59
N PRO A 104 -14.36 4.03 -6.64
CA PRO A 104 -13.25 4.81 -6.11
C PRO A 104 -12.31 5.24 -7.23
N GLY A 105 -11.99 6.54 -7.25
CA GLY A 105 -11.17 7.14 -8.30
C GLY A 105 -9.67 7.04 -8.06
N PHE A 106 -8.89 7.70 -8.93
CA PHE A 106 -7.42 7.76 -8.83
C PHE A 106 -6.92 8.29 -7.48
N LEU A 107 -7.52 9.37 -6.96
CA LEU A 107 -7.16 9.97 -5.67
C LEU A 107 -7.34 9.00 -4.51
N ALA A 108 -8.41 8.20 -4.52
CA ALA A 108 -8.64 7.17 -3.51
C ALA A 108 -7.54 6.09 -3.57
N GLY A 109 -7.09 5.74 -4.79
CA GLY A 109 -5.97 4.80 -4.98
C GLY A 109 -4.63 5.39 -4.56
N LEU A 110 -4.40 6.69 -4.79
CA LEU A 110 -3.17 7.37 -4.43
C LEU A 110 -2.98 7.43 -2.90
N ILE A 111 -4.06 7.70 -2.15
CA ILE A 111 -4.01 7.87 -0.69
C ILE A 111 -3.94 6.53 0.05
N VAL A 112 -4.39 5.43 -0.56
CA VAL A 112 -4.40 4.11 0.12
C VAL A 112 -2.99 3.59 0.43
N HIS A 113 -1.98 4.12 -0.26
CA HIS A 113 -0.56 3.90 0.02
C HIS A 113 0.10 5.24 0.39
N PRO A 114 0.00 5.67 1.66
CA PRO A 114 0.76 6.81 2.18
C PRO A 114 2.25 6.48 2.34
#